data_AF-A0A427AZL3-F1
#
_entry.id   AF-A0A427AZL3-F1
#
_cell.length_a   1.000
_cell.length_b   1.000
_cell.length_c   1.000
_cell.angle_alpha   90.00
_cell.angle_beta   90.00
_cell.angle_gamma   90.00
#
_symmetry.space_group_name_H-M   'P 1'
#
loop_
_entity.id
_entity.type
_entity.pdbx_description
1 polymer ?
#
loop_
_entity_poly.entity_id
_entity_poly.type
_entity_poly.pdbx_seq_one_letter_code
_entity_poly.pdbx_strand_id
1 'polypeptide(L)'
;MKYRILGGYIEGEPLAPEKTFNMKKKEAKLSKVKADIKKSVVEAKGKYPTPTISDKKIEELRQEVDEEMTKALISMGLQKSFEAFKMELSKSPSAPDETLSPALQEKAQRLMDKFRHNLSRPGSYMRLKQKLALLSEVNRLQDMKGKGEKLKEEINEKLDEEVKEKVKGKMEVLRRARDKVAKGEQLDDDQIKEVESAKKELVEMLKSMNLEVVGSVTKTGPTSPPGLGEKLAKSDEVINKEIEKAIDMAGVRGKIEELKTQMASGSSHEKVDELEREIREQIAAVMDLTGLKKKVESVVGLPAQETVDAEGGPADFTVQEAQETVDAEGSPVDITVQETVGAGNSPE
;
A
#
# COMPACT_ATOMS: atom_id res chain seq x y z
N MET A 1 -51.21 -4.32 52.58
CA MET A 1 -51.24 -4.68 51.15
C MET A 1 -50.16 -5.71 50.88
N LYS A 2 -50.38 -6.68 49.97
CA LYS A 2 -49.40 -7.73 49.63
C LYS A 2 -48.53 -7.26 48.46
N TYR A 3 -47.23 -7.15 48.66
CA TYR A 3 -46.28 -6.76 47.61
C TYR A 3 -45.93 -7.98 46.75
N ARG A 4 -45.96 -7.83 45.42
CA ARG A 4 -45.50 -8.85 44.46
C ARG A 4 -44.14 -8.43 43.91
N ILE A 5 -43.18 -9.34 43.93
CA ILE A 5 -41.82 -9.12 43.41
C ILE A 5 -41.83 -9.43 41.91
N LEU A 6 -41.65 -8.41 41.08
CA LEU A 6 -41.35 -8.56 39.67
C LEU A 6 -39.93 -8.04 39.42
N GLY A 7 -39.03 -8.93 38.99
CA GLY A 7 -37.80 -8.52 38.33
C GLY A 7 -36.87 -7.57 39.10
N GLY A 8 -36.67 -7.78 40.40
CA GLY A 8 -35.62 -7.11 41.16
C GLY A 8 -35.93 -5.69 41.66
N TYR A 9 -37.18 -5.23 41.55
CA TYR A 9 -37.60 -3.96 42.13
C TYR A 9 -38.73 -4.18 43.15
N ILE A 10 -38.57 -3.56 44.34
CA ILE A 10 -39.65 -3.30 45.28
C ILE A 10 -39.92 -1.80 45.16
N GLU A 11 -41.14 -1.44 44.76
CA GLU A 11 -41.56 -0.07 44.50
C GLU A 11 -41.47 0.77 45.80
N GLY A 12 -40.50 1.69 45.89
CA GLY A 12 -40.40 2.64 47.01
C GLY A 12 -39.00 3.12 47.39
N GLU A 13 -37.94 2.32 47.21
CA GLU A 13 -36.56 2.75 47.52
C GLU A 13 -35.55 2.21 46.49
N PRO A 14 -34.66 3.05 45.93
CA PRO A 14 -33.64 2.61 44.99
C PRO A 14 -32.53 1.83 45.72
N LEU A 15 -32.50 0.50 45.52
CA LEU A 15 -31.34 -0.32 45.88
C LEU A 15 -30.17 0.02 44.94
N ALA A 16 -29.04 0.41 45.53
CA ALA A 16 -27.82 0.71 44.79
C ALA A 16 -27.38 -0.51 43.95
N PRO A 17 -26.97 -0.31 42.69
CA PRO A 17 -26.61 -1.42 41.81
C PRO A 17 -25.45 -2.22 42.37
N GLU A 18 -25.66 -3.53 42.50
CA GLU A 18 -24.65 -4.47 42.98
C GLU A 18 -23.44 -4.55 42.04
N LYS A 19 -22.28 -4.63 42.67
CA LYS A 19 -20.94 -4.46 42.12
C LYS A 19 -20.67 -5.34 40.90
N THR A 20 -20.16 -4.70 39.86
CA THR A 20 -19.84 -5.21 38.52
C THR A 20 -19.11 -6.55 38.45
N PHE A 21 -19.56 -7.45 37.55
CA PHE A 21 -18.75 -8.58 37.09
C PHE A 21 -17.58 -8.10 36.24
N ASN A 22 -16.37 -8.59 36.54
CA ASN A 22 -15.18 -8.43 35.70
C ASN A 22 -15.40 -9.02 34.30
N MET A 23 -15.88 -8.22 33.34
CA MET A 23 -15.87 -8.58 31.92
C MET A 23 -14.45 -8.43 31.37
N LYS A 24 -13.58 -9.43 31.57
CA LYS A 24 -12.32 -9.49 30.81
C LYS A 24 -12.67 -9.65 29.32
N LYS A 25 -12.41 -8.63 28.51
CA LYS A 25 -12.54 -8.67 27.04
C LYS A 25 -11.57 -9.72 26.46
N LYS A 26 -12.04 -10.92 26.15
CA LYS A 26 -11.28 -11.94 25.39
C LYS A 26 -11.15 -11.63 23.88
N GLU A 27 -11.48 -10.40 23.45
CA GLU A 27 -11.50 -10.01 22.03
C GLU A 27 -10.14 -9.56 21.47
N ALA A 28 -9.11 -9.42 22.32
CA ALA A 28 -7.82 -8.88 21.92
C ALA A 28 -7.02 -9.77 20.94
N LYS A 29 -7.31 -11.08 20.85
CA LYS A 29 -6.60 -12.00 19.94
C LYS A 29 -7.13 -11.94 18.52
N LEU A 30 -8.45 -11.89 18.35
CA LEU A 30 -9.11 -11.81 17.04
C LEU A 30 -8.83 -10.51 16.31
N SER A 31 -8.73 -9.38 17.03
CA SER A 31 -8.44 -8.08 16.43
C SER A 31 -7.04 -8.04 15.82
N LYS A 32 -6.04 -8.67 16.47
CA LYS A 32 -4.66 -8.71 16.00
C LYS A 32 -4.50 -9.59 14.75
N VAL A 33 -5.07 -10.80 14.76
CA VAL A 33 -5.04 -11.70 13.59
C VAL A 33 -5.81 -11.11 12.40
N LYS A 34 -6.96 -10.46 12.64
CA LYS A 34 -7.73 -9.77 11.60
C LYS A 34 -6.98 -8.55 11.03
N ALA A 35 -6.27 -7.80 11.87
CA ALA A 35 -5.44 -6.69 11.41
C ALA A 35 -4.27 -7.18 10.56
N ASP A 36 -3.60 -8.25 11.00
CA ASP A 36 -2.52 -8.89 10.26
C ASP A 36 -2.99 -9.41 8.89
N ILE A 37 -4.21 -9.99 8.82
CA ILE A 37 -4.81 -10.46 7.56
C ILE A 37 -5.31 -9.30 6.68
N LYS A 38 -5.85 -8.22 7.26
CA LYS A 38 -6.19 -7.04 6.47
C LYS A 38 -4.96 -6.40 5.85
N LYS A 39 -3.88 -6.30 6.63
CA LYS A 39 -2.59 -5.82 6.17
C LYS A 39 -2.05 -6.71 5.05
N SER A 40 -2.14 -8.03 5.22
CA SER A 40 -1.73 -9.01 4.22
C SER A 40 -2.46 -8.90 2.88
N VAL A 41 -3.78 -8.70 2.92
CA VAL A 41 -4.63 -8.55 1.72
C VAL A 41 -4.36 -7.23 0.98
N VAL A 42 -4.07 -6.15 1.71
CA VAL A 42 -3.74 -4.84 1.10
C VAL A 42 -2.34 -4.85 0.50
N GLU A 43 -1.35 -5.45 1.16
CA GLU A 43 0.02 -5.61 0.65
C GLU A 43 0.06 -6.51 -0.60
N ALA A 44 -0.80 -7.53 -0.69
CA ALA A 44 -0.95 -8.35 -1.89
C ALA A 44 -1.48 -7.57 -3.12
N LYS A 45 -2.15 -6.42 -2.93
CA LYS A 45 -2.67 -5.58 -4.02
C LYS A 45 -1.69 -4.49 -4.48
N GLY A 46 -0.61 -4.23 -3.74
CA GLY A 46 0.30 -3.12 -4.03
C GLY A 46 1.73 -3.42 -3.59
N LYS A 47 2.52 -4.01 -4.50
CA LYS A 47 3.96 -4.32 -4.36
C LYS A 47 4.29 -5.31 -3.24
N TYR A 48 4.97 -6.40 -3.61
CA TYR A 48 5.53 -7.41 -2.71
C TYR A 48 6.20 -6.75 -1.49
N PRO A 49 5.70 -7.07 -0.29
CA PRO A 49 6.23 -8.19 0.46
C PRO A 49 5.15 -9.22 0.79
N THR A 50 5.54 -10.50 0.81
CA THR A 50 4.69 -11.58 1.32
C THR A 50 4.41 -11.35 2.81
N PRO A 51 3.15 -11.20 3.20
CA PRO A 51 2.77 -11.09 4.59
C PRO A 51 2.80 -12.48 5.22
N THR A 52 3.88 -12.79 5.92
CA THR A 52 4.05 -14.08 6.59
C THR A 52 3.17 -14.12 7.84
N ILE A 53 1.95 -14.64 7.70
CA ILE A 53 1.18 -15.09 8.86
C ILE A 53 1.95 -16.28 9.42
N SER A 54 2.52 -16.13 10.62
CA SER A 54 3.29 -17.18 11.28
C SER A 54 2.43 -18.44 11.46
N ASP A 55 3.00 -19.62 11.16
CA ASP A 55 2.34 -20.92 11.32
C ASP A 55 1.77 -21.10 12.74
N LYS A 56 2.45 -20.57 13.76
CA LYS A 56 1.97 -20.56 15.14
C LYS A 56 0.62 -19.85 15.29
N LYS A 57 0.42 -18.71 14.62
CA LYS A 57 -0.85 -17.97 14.67
C LYS A 57 -1.96 -18.71 13.90
N ILE A 58 -1.59 -19.45 12.85
CA ILE A 58 -2.53 -20.28 12.08
C ILE A 58 -2.99 -21.45 12.95
N GLU A 59 -2.07 -22.09 13.67
CA GLU A 59 -2.41 -23.17 14.60
C GLU A 59 -3.27 -22.67 15.76
N GLU A 60 -2.95 -21.52 16.35
CA GLU A 60 -3.82 -20.87 17.34
C GLU A 60 -5.21 -20.59 16.77
N LEU A 61 -5.32 -20.14 15.51
CA LEU A 61 -6.62 -19.92 14.85
C LEU A 61 -7.38 -21.24 14.62
N ARG A 62 -6.71 -22.34 14.30
CA ARG A 62 -7.33 -23.68 14.15
C ARG A 62 -7.91 -24.15 15.47
N GLN A 63 -7.13 -24.09 16.55
CA GLN A 63 -7.61 -24.41 17.90
C GLN A 63 -8.79 -23.54 18.31
N GLU A 64 -8.71 -22.24 18.04
CA GLU A 64 -9.78 -21.29 18.29
C GLU A 64 -11.06 -21.56 17.48
N VAL A 65 -10.95 -22.13 16.28
CA VAL A 65 -12.08 -22.60 15.48
C VAL A 65 -12.68 -23.86 16.09
N ASP A 66 -11.85 -24.83 16.48
CA ASP A 66 -12.29 -26.09 17.09
C ASP A 66 -13.03 -25.87 18.42
N GLU A 67 -12.55 -24.93 19.24
CA GLU A 67 -13.23 -24.51 20.47
C GLU A 67 -14.61 -23.92 20.17
N GLU A 68 -14.71 -23.01 19.19
CA GLU A 68 -15.99 -22.40 18.82
C GLU A 68 -16.92 -23.40 18.12
N MET A 69 -16.38 -24.37 17.36
CA MET A 69 -17.15 -25.49 16.80
C MET A 69 -17.73 -26.35 17.91
N THR A 70 -16.94 -26.69 18.94
CA THR A 70 -17.42 -27.47 20.08
C THR A 70 -18.54 -26.74 20.81
N LYS A 71 -18.37 -25.44 21.10
CA LYS A 71 -19.42 -24.60 21.72
C LYS A 71 -20.68 -24.54 20.85
N ALA A 72 -20.52 -24.43 19.52
CA ALA A 72 -21.62 -24.41 18.58
C ALA A 72 -22.36 -25.75 18.58
N LEU A 73 -21.66 -26.89 18.53
CA LEU A 73 -22.26 -28.23 18.56
C LEU A 73 -23.06 -28.47 19.84
N ILE A 74 -22.54 -28.05 21.00
CA ILE A 74 -23.25 -28.11 22.28
C ILE A 74 -24.52 -27.25 22.21
N SER A 75 -24.39 -26.00 21.78
CA SER A 75 -25.50 -25.05 21.72
C SER A 75 -26.58 -25.44 20.70
N MET A 76 -26.21 -26.16 19.63
CA MET A 76 -27.14 -26.73 18.65
C MET A 76 -27.81 -28.02 19.14
N GLY A 77 -27.39 -28.57 20.28
CA GLY A 77 -27.87 -29.87 20.80
C GLY A 77 -27.36 -31.07 19.99
N LEU A 78 -26.29 -30.91 19.20
CA LEU A 78 -25.76 -31.95 18.31
C LEU A 78 -24.66 -32.81 18.95
N GLN A 79 -24.18 -32.46 20.14
CA GLN A 79 -23.08 -33.16 20.82
C GLN A 79 -23.37 -34.66 21.00
N LYS A 80 -24.54 -35.03 21.53
CA LYS A 80 -24.91 -36.43 21.76
C LYS A 80 -24.99 -37.25 20.47
N SER A 81 -25.53 -36.66 19.40
CA SER A 81 -25.58 -37.30 18.08
C SER A 81 -24.20 -37.47 17.45
N PHE A 82 -23.30 -36.51 17.68
CA PHE A 82 -21.90 -36.61 17.23
C PHE A 82 -21.15 -37.73 17.98
N GLU A 83 -21.32 -37.83 19.30
CA GLU A 83 -20.66 -38.88 20.10
C GLU A 83 -21.18 -40.27 19.72
N ALA A 84 -22.50 -40.41 19.52
CA ALA A 84 -23.10 -41.66 19.04
C ALA A 84 -22.57 -42.05 17.65
N PHE A 85 -22.46 -41.09 16.74
CA PHE A 85 -21.90 -41.30 15.40
C PHE A 85 -20.42 -41.72 15.46
N LYS A 86 -19.61 -41.06 16.30
CA LYS A 86 -18.20 -41.40 16.51
C LYS A 86 -18.03 -42.83 17.04
N MET A 87 -18.85 -43.22 18.02
CA MET A 87 -18.83 -44.58 18.57
C MET A 87 -19.24 -45.64 17.55
N GLU A 88 -20.18 -45.33 16.67
CA GLU A 88 -20.61 -46.22 15.59
C GLU A 88 -19.53 -46.34 14.49
N LEU A 89 -18.86 -45.24 14.16
CA LEU A 89 -17.71 -45.21 13.25
C LEU A 89 -16.54 -46.05 13.79
N SER A 90 -16.24 -45.99 15.08
CA SER A 90 -15.16 -46.80 15.71
C SER A 90 -15.47 -48.30 15.79
N LYS A 91 -16.75 -48.68 15.70
CA LYS A 91 -17.18 -50.09 15.69
C LYS A 91 -17.27 -50.67 14.28
N SER A 92 -17.23 -49.83 13.25
CA SER A 92 -17.18 -50.27 11.87
C SER A 92 -15.78 -50.81 11.57
N PRO A 93 -15.65 -51.99 10.93
CA PRO A 93 -14.36 -52.41 10.40
C PRO A 93 -13.89 -51.37 9.38
N SER A 94 -12.74 -50.76 9.63
CA SER A 94 -12.13 -49.76 8.75
C SER A 94 -11.05 -50.45 7.93
N ALA A 95 -11.39 -50.96 6.75
CA ALA A 95 -10.40 -51.17 5.71
C ALA A 95 -10.09 -49.81 5.03
N PRO A 96 -8.83 -49.51 4.66
CA PRO A 96 -8.43 -48.19 4.16
C PRO A 96 -9.20 -47.67 2.93
N ASP A 97 -9.78 -48.57 2.15
CA ASP A 97 -10.46 -48.27 0.88
C ASP A 97 -11.97 -48.58 0.88
N GLU A 98 -12.55 -48.95 2.03
CA GLU A 98 -13.96 -49.33 2.09
C GLU A 98 -14.85 -48.11 2.34
N THR A 99 -15.73 -47.82 1.37
CA THR A 99 -16.76 -46.79 1.47
C THR A 99 -17.63 -47.05 2.70
N LEU A 100 -17.84 -46.00 3.52
CA LEU A 100 -18.69 -46.07 4.72
C LEU A 100 -20.01 -46.78 4.41
N SER A 101 -20.51 -47.58 5.37
CA SER A 101 -21.79 -48.25 5.20
C SER A 101 -22.90 -47.22 4.87
N PRO A 102 -23.85 -47.53 3.96
CA PRO A 102 -24.88 -46.57 3.54
C PRO A 102 -25.65 -45.93 4.70
N ALA A 103 -25.91 -46.71 5.77
CA ALA A 103 -26.57 -46.21 6.98
C ALA A 103 -25.73 -45.19 7.75
N LEU A 104 -24.40 -45.38 7.81
CA LEU A 104 -23.48 -44.46 8.47
C LEU A 104 -23.30 -43.18 7.64
N GLN A 105 -23.25 -43.31 6.31
CA GLN A 105 -23.23 -42.18 5.39
C GLN A 105 -24.51 -41.33 5.50
N GLU A 106 -25.69 -41.96 5.58
CA GLU A 106 -26.95 -41.25 5.78
C GLU A 106 -26.98 -40.49 7.12
N LYS A 107 -26.46 -41.09 8.20
CA LYS A 107 -26.33 -40.43 9.51
C LYS A 107 -25.37 -39.23 9.44
N ALA A 108 -24.24 -39.37 8.77
CA ALA A 108 -23.28 -38.28 8.56
C ALA A 108 -23.92 -37.12 7.79
N GLN A 109 -24.64 -37.42 6.70
CA GLN A 109 -25.32 -36.41 5.90
C GLN A 109 -26.40 -35.68 6.71
N ARG A 110 -27.26 -36.42 7.42
CA ARG A 110 -28.30 -35.83 8.30
C ARG A 110 -27.70 -34.91 9.37
N LEU A 111 -26.56 -35.28 9.94
CA LEU A 111 -25.86 -34.48 10.95
C LEU A 111 -25.28 -33.20 10.34
N MET A 112 -24.68 -33.31 9.16
CA MET A 112 -24.15 -32.18 8.39
C MET A 112 -25.26 -31.20 7.98
N ASP A 113 -26.40 -31.71 7.49
CA ASP A 113 -27.53 -30.89 7.08
C ASP A 113 -28.12 -30.12 8.26
N LYS A 114 -28.25 -30.76 9.43
CA LYS A 114 -28.67 -30.09 10.67
C LYS A 114 -27.67 -29.02 11.10
N PHE A 115 -26.37 -29.31 11.05
CA PHE A 115 -25.32 -28.36 11.39
C PHE A 115 -25.36 -27.13 10.47
N ARG A 116 -25.42 -27.36 9.15
CA ARG A 116 -25.56 -26.32 8.13
C ARG A 116 -26.81 -25.50 8.31
N HIS A 117 -27.97 -26.13 8.54
CA HIS A 117 -29.23 -25.43 8.78
C HIS A 117 -29.12 -24.48 9.98
N ASN A 118 -28.52 -24.92 11.09
CA ASN A 118 -28.31 -24.08 12.28
C ASN A 118 -27.31 -22.94 12.04
N LEU A 119 -26.27 -23.19 11.26
CA LEU A 119 -25.33 -22.15 10.84
C LEU A 119 -25.96 -21.17 9.85
N SER A 120 -26.88 -21.56 8.99
CA SER A 120 -27.50 -20.64 8.02
C SER A 120 -28.42 -19.61 8.67
N ARG A 121 -28.83 -19.81 9.94
CA ARG A 121 -29.68 -18.85 10.66
C ARG A 121 -28.96 -17.49 10.78
N PRO A 122 -29.62 -16.37 10.41
CA PRO A 122 -29.03 -15.04 10.58
C PRO A 122 -28.67 -14.77 12.05
N GLY A 123 -27.50 -14.16 12.28
CA GLY A 123 -27.04 -13.82 13.64
C GLY A 123 -26.61 -14.99 14.53
N SER A 124 -26.83 -16.25 14.13
CA SER A 124 -26.36 -17.41 14.88
C SER A 124 -24.86 -17.64 14.70
N TYR A 125 -24.18 -18.11 15.75
CA TYR A 125 -22.78 -18.58 15.71
C TYR A 125 -21.82 -17.62 15.00
N MET A 126 -22.05 -16.30 15.12
CA MET A 126 -21.32 -15.27 14.39
C MET A 126 -19.81 -15.35 14.61
N ARG A 127 -19.38 -15.68 15.82
CA ARG A 127 -17.96 -15.88 16.15
C ARG A 127 -17.36 -17.01 15.35
N LEU A 128 -18.00 -18.18 15.33
CA LEU A 128 -17.56 -19.34 14.54
C LEU A 128 -17.50 -18.99 13.05
N LYS A 129 -18.55 -18.35 12.50
CA LYS A 129 -18.58 -17.90 11.10
C LYS A 129 -17.42 -16.95 10.77
N GLN A 130 -17.15 -15.99 11.64
CA GLN A 130 -16.04 -15.05 11.47
C GLN A 130 -14.69 -15.76 11.47
N LYS A 131 -14.46 -16.69 12.40
CA LYS A 131 -13.20 -17.43 12.48
C LYS A 131 -13.01 -18.38 11.30
N LEU A 132 -14.07 -19.05 10.84
CA LEU A 132 -14.05 -19.88 9.64
C LEU A 132 -13.73 -19.05 8.39
N ALA A 133 -14.36 -17.88 8.23
CA ALA A 133 -14.04 -16.96 7.14
C ALA A 133 -12.57 -16.53 7.18
N LEU A 134 -12.05 -16.23 8.39
CA LEU A 134 -10.66 -15.87 8.58
C LEU A 134 -9.70 -17.00 8.19
N LEU A 135 -9.98 -18.22 8.66
CA LEU A 135 -9.18 -19.41 8.33
C LEU A 135 -9.21 -19.72 6.84
N SER A 136 -10.35 -19.54 6.17
CA SER A 136 -10.46 -19.72 4.72
C SER A 136 -9.60 -18.73 3.94
N GLU A 137 -9.52 -17.49 4.42
CA GLU A 137 -8.67 -16.46 3.81
C GLU A 137 -7.19 -16.76 4.01
N VAL A 138 -6.81 -17.26 5.20
CA VAL A 138 -5.44 -17.73 5.47
C VAL A 138 -5.04 -18.85 4.52
N ASN A 139 -5.89 -19.87 4.36
CA ASN A 139 -5.62 -20.98 3.43
C ASN A 139 -5.48 -20.47 1.99
N ARG A 140 -6.36 -19.56 1.56
CA ARG A 140 -6.29 -18.93 0.23
C ARG A 140 -4.95 -18.21 0.00
N LEU A 141 -4.47 -17.49 1.02
CA LEU A 141 -3.18 -16.80 0.98
C LEU A 141 -2.00 -17.79 0.93
N GLN A 142 -2.06 -18.90 1.68
CA GLN A 142 -1.05 -19.97 1.61
C GLN A 142 -1.03 -20.62 0.23
N ASP A 143 -2.19 -20.90 -0.37
CA ASP A 143 -2.28 -21.46 -1.73
C ASP A 143 -1.68 -20.51 -2.76
N MET A 144 -1.95 -19.20 -2.66
CA MET A 144 -1.34 -18.19 -3.51
C MET A 144 0.18 -18.13 -3.34
N LYS A 145 0.68 -18.24 -2.10
CA LYS A 145 2.12 -18.30 -1.82
C LYS A 145 2.74 -19.53 -2.46
N GLY A 146 2.15 -20.71 -2.29
CA GLY A 146 2.63 -21.96 -2.89
C GLY A 146 2.61 -21.93 -4.42
N LYS A 147 1.57 -21.37 -5.04
CA LYS A 147 1.55 -21.14 -6.50
C LYS A 147 2.63 -20.16 -6.95
N GLY A 148 2.88 -19.11 -6.18
CA GLY A 148 3.95 -18.14 -6.46
C GLY A 148 5.35 -18.76 -6.36
N GLU A 149 5.59 -19.61 -5.36
CA GLU A 149 6.84 -20.37 -5.20
C GLU A 149 7.04 -21.34 -6.38
N LYS A 150 6.00 -22.09 -6.77
CA LYS A 150 6.04 -22.96 -7.95
C LYS A 150 6.31 -22.19 -9.25
N LEU A 151 5.63 -21.06 -9.47
CA LEU A 151 5.90 -20.21 -10.64
C LEU A 151 7.35 -19.69 -10.65
N LYS A 152 7.90 -19.37 -9.48
CA LYS A 152 9.30 -18.95 -9.36
C LYS A 152 10.25 -20.09 -9.72
N GLU A 153 9.96 -21.31 -9.27
CA GLU A 153 10.73 -22.51 -9.63
C GLU A 153 10.63 -22.81 -11.13
N GLU A 154 9.42 -22.82 -11.70
CA GLU A 154 9.19 -23.01 -13.14
C GLU A 154 9.90 -21.95 -14.01
N ILE A 155 9.91 -20.68 -13.58
CA ILE A 155 10.67 -19.62 -14.27
C ILE A 155 12.18 -19.87 -14.16
N ASN A 156 12.66 -20.24 -12.98
CA ASN A 156 14.08 -20.53 -12.77
C ASN A 156 14.57 -21.77 -13.53
N GLU A 157 13.71 -22.77 -13.71
CA GLU A 157 13.95 -23.98 -14.50
C GLU A 157 13.91 -23.70 -16.01
N LYS A 158 12.94 -22.89 -16.48
CA LYS A 158 12.84 -22.49 -17.89
C LYS A 158 13.93 -21.50 -18.33
N LEU A 159 14.57 -20.80 -17.39
CA LEU A 159 15.74 -19.98 -17.68
C LEU A 159 17.02 -20.82 -17.56
N ASP A 160 17.46 -21.35 -18.69
CA ASP A 160 18.81 -21.90 -18.84
C ASP A 160 19.85 -20.86 -18.36
N GLU A 161 20.95 -21.32 -17.77
CA GLU A 161 22.00 -20.44 -17.23
C GLU A 161 22.58 -19.48 -18.28
N GLU A 162 22.63 -19.90 -19.54
CA GLU A 162 23.03 -19.04 -20.66
C GLU A 162 22.03 -17.87 -20.86
N VAL A 163 20.73 -18.13 -20.69
CA VAL A 163 19.70 -17.10 -20.80
C VAL A 163 19.73 -16.19 -19.58
N LYS A 164 19.95 -16.71 -18.36
CA LYS A 164 20.13 -15.87 -17.16
C LYS A 164 21.26 -14.86 -17.33
N GLU A 165 22.42 -15.29 -17.84
CA GLU A 165 23.55 -14.38 -18.04
C GLU A 165 23.28 -13.36 -19.15
N LYS A 166 22.59 -13.72 -20.23
CA LYS A 166 22.15 -12.75 -21.25
C LYS A 166 21.16 -11.72 -20.69
N VAL A 167 20.15 -12.15 -19.92
CA VAL A 167 19.19 -11.26 -19.24
C VAL A 167 19.92 -10.31 -18.30
N LYS A 168 20.83 -10.83 -17.48
CA LYS A 168 21.61 -10.04 -16.51
C LYS A 168 22.50 -9.01 -17.22
N GLY A 169 23.16 -9.39 -18.31
CA GLY A 169 23.94 -8.48 -19.14
C GLY A 169 23.10 -7.32 -19.69
N LYS A 170 21.92 -7.62 -20.25
CA LYS A 170 21.00 -6.58 -20.76
C LYS A 170 20.41 -5.72 -19.64
N MET A 171 20.09 -6.31 -18.50
CA MET A 171 19.60 -5.57 -17.33
C MET A 171 20.66 -4.60 -16.78
N GLU A 172 21.94 -4.97 -16.84
CA GLU A 172 23.05 -4.10 -16.42
C GLU A 172 23.25 -2.90 -17.36
N VAL A 173 23.02 -3.07 -18.67
CA VAL A 173 22.99 -1.95 -19.63
C VAL A 173 21.87 -0.97 -19.27
N LEU A 174 20.66 -1.49 -19.05
CA LEU A 174 19.51 -0.66 -18.65
C LEU A 174 19.73 0.03 -17.30
N ARG A 175 20.36 -0.65 -16.34
CA ARG A 175 20.70 -0.09 -15.02
C ARG A 175 21.70 1.05 -15.13
N ARG A 176 22.79 0.86 -15.88
CA ARG A 176 23.80 1.91 -16.11
C ARG A 176 23.21 3.13 -16.78
N ALA A 177 22.37 2.94 -17.81
CA ALA A 177 21.69 4.05 -18.47
C ALA A 177 20.71 4.78 -17.52
N ARG A 178 19.94 4.04 -16.71
CA ARG A 178 19.06 4.62 -15.70
C ARG A 178 19.85 5.43 -14.66
N ASP A 179 20.96 4.90 -14.17
CA ASP A 179 21.78 5.56 -13.15
C ASP A 179 22.41 6.85 -13.70
N LYS A 180 22.83 6.87 -14.97
CA LYS A 180 23.30 8.08 -15.67
C LYS A 180 22.20 9.13 -15.79
N VAL A 181 21.01 8.73 -16.27
CA VAL A 181 19.85 9.64 -16.37
C VAL A 181 19.44 10.18 -15.00
N ALA A 182 19.48 9.35 -13.95
CA ALA A 182 19.17 9.76 -12.59
C ALA A 182 20.17 10.79 -12.02
N LYS A 183 21.42 10.76 -12.48
CA LYS A 183 22.46 11.76 -12.17
C LYS A 183 22.35 13.03 -13.03
N GLY A 184 21.40 13.09 -13.96
CA GLY A 184 21.23 14.22 -14.88
C GLY A 184 22.18 14.20 -16.09
N GLU A 185 22.89 13.09 -16.31
CA GLU A 185 23.75 12.91 -17.49
C GLU A 185 22.87 12.59 -18.72
N GLN A 186 23.14 13.26 -19.85
CA GLN A 186 22.51 12.91 -21.13
C GLN A 186 23.16 11.64 -21.69
N LEU A 187 22.33 10.72 -22.18
CA LEU A 187 22.80 9.55 -22.93
C LEU A 187 23.16 9.99 -24.35
N ASP A 188 24.31 9.55 -24.83
CA ASP A 188 24.67 9.73 -26.25
C ASP A 188 23.83 8.79 -27.16
N ASP A 189 23.83 9.09 -28.46
CA ASP A 189 23.03 8.35 -29.45
C ASP A 189 23.36 6.84 -29.48
N ASP A 190 24.60 6.46 -29.16
CA ASP A 190 25.03 5.06 -29.16
C ASP A 190 24.54 4.33 -27.90
N GLN A 191 24.54 4.99 -26.74
CA GLN A 191 23.93 4.50 -25.50
C GLN A 191 22.41 4.37 -25.62
N ILE A 192 21.75 5.32 -26.31
CA ILE A 192 20.31 5.23 -26.56
C ILE A 192 20.01 4.00 -27.44
N LYS A 193 20.77 3.78 -28.51
CA LYS A 193 20.63 2.58 -29.35
C LYS A 193 20.91 1.29 -28.59
N GLU A 194 21.91 1.28 -27.72
CA GLU A 194 22.24 0.12 -26.86
C GLU A 194 21.12 -0.21 -25.87
N VAL A 195 20.49 0.82 -25.28
CA VAL A 195 19.34 0.67 -24.39
C VAL A 195 18.11 0.17 -25.15
N GLU A 196 17.85 0.70 -26.35
CA GLU A 196 16.74 0.26 -27.18
C GLU A 196 16.90 -1.19 -27.66
N SER A 197 18.10 -1.58 -28.08
CA SER A 197 18.39 -2.96 -28.48
C SER A 197 18.28 -3.91 -27.30
N ALA A 198 18.85 -3.56 -26.13
CA ALA A 198 18.71 -4.34 -24.90
C ALA A 198 17.25 -4.54 -24.50
N LYS A 199 16.41 -3.51 -24.65
CA LYS A 199 14.97 -3.60 -24.39
C LYS A 199 14.26 -4.53 -25.38
N LYS A 200 14.53 -4.42 -26.68
CA LYS A 200 13.93 -5.27 -27.72
C LYS A 200 14.32 -6.73 -27.54
N GLU A 201 15.61 -7.01 -27.35
CA GLU A 201 16.12 -8.37 -27.15
C GLU A 201 15.55 -9.01 -25.88
N LEU A 202 15.40 -8.25 -24.79
CA LEU A 202 14.79 -8.76 -23.57
C LEU A 202 13.30 -9.12 -23.78
N VAL A 203 12.57 -8.34 -24.56
CA VAL A 203 11.16 -8.63 -24.91
C VAL A 203 11.06 -9.88 -25.79
N GLU A 204 11.94 -10.02 -26.80
CA GLU A 204 11.97 -11.21 -27.66
C GLU A 204 12.32 -12.49 -26.89
N MET A 205 13.26 -12.39 -25.96
CA MET A 205 13.67 -13.50 -25.09
C MET A 205 12.57 -13.93 -24.11
N LEU A 206 11.81 -12.97 -23.57
CA LEU A 206 10.65 -13.30 -22.74
C LEU A 206 9.54 -13.95 -23.58
N LYS A 207 9.30 -13.45 -24.80
CA LYS A 207 8.32 -14.04 -25.73
C LYS A 207 8.70 -15.46 -26.17
N SER A 208 9.96 -15.75 -26.45
CA SER A 208 10.41 -17.10 -26.81
C SER A 208 10.22 -18.12 -25.68
N MET A 209 10.15 -17.65 -24.44
CA MET A 209 9.85 -18.45 -23.25
C MET A 209 8.35 -18.56 -22.94
N ASN A 210 7.47 -18.10 -23.84
CA ASN A 210 6.03 -17.97 -23.64
C ASN A 210 5.66 -17.07 -22.44
N LEU A 211 6.53 -16.12 -22.07
CA LEU A 211 6.27 -15.13 -21.04
C LEU A 211 5.81 -13.82 -21.71
N GLU A 212 4.65 -13.31 -21.29
CA GLU A 212 4.13 -12.04 -21.79
C GLU A 212 4.59 -10.88 -20.92
N VAL A 213 5.14 -9.83 -21.55
CA VAL A 213 5.54 -8.59 -20.86
C VAL A 213 4.30 -7.70 -20.65
N VAL A 214 3.56 -7.98 -19.57
CA VAL A 214 2.40 -7.16 -19.17
C VAL A 214 2.88 -5.81 -18.61
N GLY A 215 2.37 -4.71 -19.18
CA GLY A 215 2.68 -3.34 -18.72
C GLY A 215 3.83 -2.64 -19.43
N SER A 216 4.35 -3.21 -20.54
CA SER A 216 5.24 -2.47 -21.45
C SER A 216 4.46 -1.41 -22.24
N VAL A 217 4.12 -0.30 -21.59
CA VAL A 217 3.75 0.91 -22.31
C VAL A 217 4.97 1.29 -23.15
N THR A 218 4.88 1.10 -24.46
CA THR A 218 5.78 1.75 -25.41
C THR A 218 5.57 3.24 -25.24
N LYS A 219 6.30 3.85 -24.31
CA LYS A 219 6.37 5.29 -24.14
C LYS A 219 7.14 5.86 -25.33
N THR A 220 6.47 5.93 -26.48
CA THR A 220 6.76 6.95 -27.48
C THR A 220 6.19 8.24 -26.92
N GLY A 221 6.99 8.93 -26.11
CA GLY A 221 6.66 10.22 -25.50
C GLY A 221 6.88 10.25 -23.98
N PRO A 222 7.42 11.34 -23.43
CA PRO A 222 7.41 11.58 -22.01
C PRO A 222 5.94 11.78 -21.59
N THR A 223 5.26 10.71 -21.16
CA THR A 223 3.98 10.87 -20.48
C THR A 223 4.26 11.52 -19.15
N SER A 224 4.15 12.85 -19.14
CA SER A 224 4.02 13.66 -17.95
C SER A 224 2.94 13.07 -17.04
N PRO A 225 3.10 13.17 -15.71
CA PRO A 225 2.11 12.74 -14.72
C PRO A 225 0.67 13.12 -15.14
N PRO A 226 -0.33 12.28 -14.82
CA PRO A 226 -1.73 12.61 -15.07
C PRO A 226 -2.06 14.01 -14.53
N GLY A 227 -2.59 14.88 -15.39
CA GLY A 227 -2.90 16.27 -15.03
C GLY A 227 -1.79 17.30 -15.23
N LEU A 228 -0.55 16.90 -15.56
CA LEU A 228 0.53 17.86 -15.84
C LEU A 228 0.31 18.61 -17.16
N GLY A 229 -0.17 17.91 -18.20
CA GLY A 229 -0.50 18.57 -19.49
C GLY A 229 -1.59 19.64 -19.34
N GLU A 230 -2.59 19.39 -18.50
CA GLU A 230 -3.65 20.37 -18.21
C GLU A 230 -3.14 21.54 -17.38
N LYS A 231 -2.27 21.29 -16.39
CA LYS A 231 -1.61 22.34 -15.59
C LYS A 231 -0.67 23.21 -16.42
N LEU A 232 0.05 22.63 -17.37
CA LEU A 232 0.94 23.35 -18.27
C LEU A 232 0.13 24.25 -19.22
N ALA A 233 -0.94 23.72 -19.83
CA ALA A 233 -1.84 24.51 -20.66
C ALA A 233 -2.46 25.70 -19.91
N LYS A 234 -2.87 25.50 -18.64
CA LYS A 234 -3.37 26.58 -17.77
C LYS A 234 -2.28 27.60 -17.42
N SER A 235 -1.03 27.16 -17.27
CA SER A 235 0.10 28.06 -17.00
C SER A 235 0.44 28.90 -18.22
N ASP A 236 0.41 28.30 -19.42
CA ASP A 236 0.59 29.01 -20.69
C ASP A 236 -0.52 30.05 -20.91
N GLU A 237 -1.77 29.73 -20.55
CA GLU A 237 -2.87 30.69 -20.59
C GLU A 237 -2.63 31.90 -19.67
N VAL A 238 -2.14 31.67 -18.44
CA VAL A 238 -1.80 32.73 -17.49
C VAL A 238 -0.65 33.60 -18.00
N ILE A 239 0.39 32.99 -18.56
CA ILE A 239 1.55 33.69 -19.12
C ILE A 239 1.12 34.56 -20.31
N ASN A 240 0.39 33.98 -21.27
CA ASN A 240 -0.06 34.70 -22.45
C ASN A 240 -0.98 35.88 -22.09
N LYS A 241 -1.86 35.70 -21.11
CA LYS A 241 -2.76 36.78 -20.65
C LYS A 241 -2.00 37.94 -19.99
N GLU A 242 -0.95 37.66 -19.23
CA GLU A 242 -0.13 38.72 -18.62
C GLU A 242 0.75 39.42 -19.66
N ILE A 243 1.24 38.69 -20.68
CA ILE A 243 1.97 39.27 -21.82
C ILE A 243 1.06 40.20 -22.63
N GLU A 244 -0.17 39.78 -22.97
CA GLU A 244 -1.13 40.64 -23.68
C GLU A 244 -1.44 41.93 -22.89
N LYS A 245 -1.65 41.80 -21.58
CA LYS A 245 -1.85 42.96 -20.72
C LYS A 245 -0.62 43.88 -20.70
N ALA A 246 0.59 43.32 -20.70
CA ALA A 246 1.82 44.10 -20.78
C ALA A 246 1.98 44.81 -22.13
N ILE A 247 1.58 44.17 -23.24
CA ILE A 247 1.54 44.79 -24.57
C ILE A 247 0.59 46.00 -24.58
N ASP A 248 -0.60 45.85 -24.00
CA ASP A 248 -1.58 46.93 -23.90
C ASP A 248 -1.08 48.07 -23.00
N MET A 249 -0.46 47.74 -21.85
CA MET A 249 0.10 48.72 -20.91
C MET A 249 1.31 49.47 -21.47
N ALA A 250 2.19 48.76 -22.19
CA ALA A 250 3.35 49.36 -22.85
C ALA A 250 2.96 50.16 -24.11
N GLY A 251 1.73 50.00 -24.62
CA GLY A 251 1.24 50.69 -25.80
C GLY A 251 2.00 50.33 -27.09
N VAL A 252 2.68 49.18 -27.12
CA VAL A 252 3.60 48.79 -28.21
C VAL A 252 2.90 48.15 -29.41
N ARG A 253 1.56 48.04 -29.38
CA ARG A 253 0.76 47.38 -30.42
C ARG A 253 1.01 47.95 -31.83
N GLY A 254 1.20 49.27 -31.93
CA GLY A 254 1.55 49.92 -33.20
C GLY A 254 2.94 49.52 -33.72
N LYS A 255 3.94 49.42 -32.83
CA LYS A 255 5.30 49.00 -33.18
C LYS A 255 5.36 47.52 -33.56
N ILE A 256 4.52 46.68 -32.97
CA ILE A 256 4.38 45.26 -33.35
C ILE A 256 3.86 45.13 -34.79
N GLU A 257 2.87 45.92 -35.18
CA GLU A 257 2.38 45.94 -36.57
C GLU A 257 3.41 46.53 -37.55
N GLU A 258 4.19 47.53 -37.11
CA GLU A 258 5.32 48.06 -37.88
C GLU A 258 6.40 47.00 -38.10
N LEU A 259 6.80 46.27 -37.04
CA LEU A 259 7.74 45.16 -37.12
C LEU A 259 7.27 44.10 -38.11
N LYS A 260 5.99 43.70 -38.03
CA LYS A 260 5.37 42.74 -38.94
C LYS A 260 5.42 43.22 -40.40
N THR A 261 5.21 44.51 -40.63
CA THR A 261 5.28 45.11 -41.97
C THR A 261 6.71 45.14 -42.50
N GLN A 262 7.70 45.48 -41.66
CA GLN A 262 9.12 45.50 -42.04
C GLN A 262 9.67 44.09 -42.34
N MET A 263 9.21 43.08 -41.61
CA MET A 263 9.52 41.67 -41.89
C MET A 263 8.92 41.24 -43.24
N ALA A 264 7.68 41.64 -43.53
CA ALA A 264 7.03 41.33 -44.80
C ALA A 264 7.65 42.06 -46.01
N SER A 265 8.20 43.27 -45.80
CA SER A 265 8.84 44.06 -46.85
C SER A 265 10.32 43.71 -47.09
N GLY A 266 10.89 42.74 -46.35
CA GLY A 266 12.29 42.37 -46.46
C GLY A 266 13.26 43.48 -46.02
N SER A 267 12.90 44.23 -44.97
CA SER A 267 13.77 45.28 -44.39
C SER A 267 15.10 44.68 -43.89
N SER A 268 16.11 45.55 -43.73
CA SER A 268 17.42 45.14 -43.21
C SER A 268 17.30 44.55 -41.81
N HIS A 269 17.98 43.42 -41.57
CA HIS A 269 17.99 42.70 -40.29
C HIS A 269 18.24 43.62 -39.08
N GLU A 270 19.17 44.58 -39.19
CA GLU A 270 19.47 45.56 -38.13
C GLU A 270 18.27 46.40 -37.68
N LYS A 271 17.37 46.78 -38.61
CA LYS A 271 16.18 47.58 -38.26
C LYS A 271 15.10 46.75 -37.60
N VAL A 272 14.98 45.48 -38.02
CA VAL A 272 14.07 44.50 -37.41
C VAL A 272 14.53 44.19 -35.99
N ASP A 273 15.83 43.98 -35.79
CA ASP A 273 16.42 43.71 -34.47
C ASP A 273 16.26 44.90 -33.51
N GLU A 274 16.44 46.13 -34.00
CA GLU A 274 16.29 47.33 -33.18
C GLU A 274 14.84 47.50 -32.70
N LEU A 275 13.87 47.35 -33.60
CA LEU A 275 12.44 47.40 -33.27
C LEU A 275 12.03 46.26 -32.34
N GLU A 276 12.55 45.05 -32.57
CA GLU A 276 12.31 43.90 -31.71
C GLU A 276 12.84 44.15 -30.29
N ARG A 277 14.07 44.68 -30.17
CA ARG A 277 14.69 45.04 -28.90
C ARG A 277 13.87 46.09 -28.16
N GLU A 278 13.46 47.15 -28.85
CA GLU A 278 12.67 48.24 -28.27
C GLU A 278 11.30 47.72 -27.75
N ILE A 279 10.62 46.86 -28.51
CA ILE A 279 9.35 46.24 -28.10
C ILE A 279 9.58 45.37 -26.86
N ARG A 280 10.63 44.55 -26.84
CA ARG A 280 10.97 43.66 -25.71
C ARG A 280 11.27 44.47 -24.44
N GLU A 281 12.06 45.53 -24.54
CA GLU A 281 12.40 46.40 -23.40
C GLU A 281 11.17 47.10 -22.82
N GLN A 282 10.28 47.63 -23.69
CA GLN A 282 9.06 48.30 -23.26
C GLN A 282 8.06 47.36 -22.58
N ILE A 283 7.94 46.12 -23.07
CA ILE A 283 7.12 45.07 -22.41
C ILE A 283 7.76 44.67 -21.07
N ALA A 284 9.07 44.44 -21.03
CA ALA A 284 9.78 44.04 -19.81
C ALA A 284 9.68 45.10 -18.70
N ALA A 285 9.68 46.39 -19.05
CA ALA A 285 9.58 47.49 -18.09
C ALA A 285 8.23 47.55 -17.35
N VAL A 286 7.15 47.03 -17.95
CA VAL A 286 5.80 47.04 -17.35
C VAL A 286 5.36 45.69 -16.79
N MET A 287 6.10 44.62 -17.08
CA MET A 287 5.79 43.27 -16.60
C MET A 287 6.23 43.07 -15.15
N ASP A 288 5.30 42.65 -14.30
CA ASP A 288 5.63 42.11 -12.97
C ASP A 288 6.01 40.63 -13.08
N LEU A 289 7.30 40.37 -13.31
CA LEU A 289 7.86 39.03 -13.40
C LEU A 289 7.70 38.25 -12.08
N THR A 290 7.73 38.94 -10.94
CA THR A 290 7.61 38.29 -9.62
C THR A 290 6.18 37.83 -9.33
N GLY A 291 5.20 38.68 -9.64
CA GLY A 291 3.78 38.33 -9.57
C GLY A 291 3.38 37.25 -10.57
N LEU A 292 3.92 37.30 -11.80
CA LEU A 292 3.66 36.27 -12.82
C LEU A 292 4.22 34.91 -12.39
N LYS A 293 5.46 34.88 -11.88
CA LYS A 293 6.08 33.65 -11.35
C LYS A 293 5.21 33.01 -10.26
N LYS A 294 4.73 33.80 -9.29
CA LYS A 294 3.86 33.31 -8.21
C LYS A 294 2.53 32.75 -8.74
N LYS A 295 1.93 33.38 -9.75
CA LYS A 295 0.69 32.89 -10.39
C LYS A 295 0.93 31.55 -11.10
N VAL A 296 2.02 31.42 -11.86
CA VAL A 296 2.37 30.16 -12.55
C VAL A 296 2.65 29.04 -11.56
N GLU A 297 3.43 29.31 -10.50
CA GLU A 297 3.71 28.33 -9.43
C GLU A 297 2.43 27.81 -8.75
N SER A 298 1.45 28.71 -8.53
CA SER A 298 0.15 28.33 -7.95
C SER A 298 -0.68 27.40 -8.85
N VAL A 299 -0.55 27.52 -10.18
CA VAL A 299 -1.26 26.69 -11.16
C VAL A 299 -0.56 25.34 -11.35
N VAL A 300 0.78 25.33 -11.38
CA VAL A 300 1.56 24.09 -11.49
C VAL A 300 1.50 23.28 -10.19
N GLY A 301 1.34 23.95 -9.04
CA GLY A 301 1.19 23.31 -7.73
C GLY A 301 2.51 22.73 -7.22
N LEU A 302 3.62 23.41 -7.50
CA LEU A 302 4.91 23.09 -6.88
C LEU A 302 4.91 23.64 -5.45
N PRO A 303 5.39 22.88 -4.43
CA PRO A 303 5.69 23.47 -3.14
C PRO A 303 6.78 24.52 -3.34
N ALA A 304 6.58 25.71 -2.77
CA ALA A 304 7.61 26.74 -2.71
C ALA A 304 8.89 26.09 -2.14
N GLN A 305 9.97 26.10 -2.91
CA GLN A 305 11.28 25.96 -2.28
C GLN A 305 11.46 27.22 -1.45
N GLU A 306 11.33 27.08 -0.13
CA GLU A 306 11.98 28.01 0.78
C GLU A 306 13.46 28.02 0.42
N THR A 307 13.90 29.11 -0.18
CA THR A 307 15.29 29.52 -0.14
C THR A 307 15.60 29.79 1.32
N VAL A 308 16.19 28.81 2.00
CA VAL A 308 16.80 29.05 3.30
C VAL A 308 18.07 29.84 3.02
N ASP A 309 17.99 31.13 3.27
CA ASP A 309 19.13 32.03 3.28
C ASP A 309 20.19 31.46 4.24
N ALA A 310 21.40 31.31 3.71
CA ALA A 310 22.56 30.88 4.45
C ALA A 310 23.07 32.06 5.30
N GLU A 311 22.86 32.00 6.62
CA GLU A 311 23.77 32.62 7.59
C GLU A 311 23.52 32.06 9.00
N GLY A 312 24.57 31.47 9.62
CA GLY A 312 24.61 31.34 11.09
C GLY A 312 25.09 30.02 11.72
N GLY A 313 26.34 29.59 11.47
CA GLY A 313 27.25 29.02 12.50
C GLY A 313 27.09 27.55 12.97
N PRO A 314 28.19 26.86 13.34
CA PRO A 314 28.25 25.40 13.45
C PRO A 314 27.86 24.89 14.84
N ALA A 315 26.97 23.89 14.89
CA ALA A 315 26.74 23.10 16.10
C ALA A 315 27.42 21.73 15.96
N ASP A 316 28.23 21.47 16.96
CA ASP A 316 29.17 20.38 17.19
C ASP A 316 28.53 18.98 17.10
N PHE A 317 29.16 18.10 16.32
CA PHE A 317 28.80 16.69 16.19
C PHE A 317 29.69 15.90 17.15
N THR A 318 29.22 15.62 18.37
CA THR A 318 29.90 14.67 19.25
C THR A 318 29.29 13.29 19.11
N VAL A 319 30.03 12.40 18.44
CA VAL A 319 29.80 10.95 18.41
C VAL A 319 30.36 10.38 19.72
N GLN A 320 29.56 9.65 20.49
CA GLN A 320 30.06 8.80 21.57
C GLN A 320 30.00 7.33 21.14
N GLU A 321 31.18 6.75 20.95
CA GLU A 321 31.41 5.31 20.95
C GLU A 321 31.00 4.71 22.30
N ALA A 322 30.23 3.62 22.28
CA ALA A 322 30.07 2.76 23.44
C ALA A 322 31.07 1.61 23.34
N GLN A 323 32.10 1.63 24.19
CA GLN A 323 33.01 0.52 24.39
C GLN A 323 32.34 -0.59 25.22
N GLU A 324 32.65 -1.81 24.80
CA GLU A 324 32.35 -3.11 25.38
C GLU A 324 33.10 -3.30 26.71
N THR A 325 32.37 -3.62 27.79
CA THR A 325 32.97 -4.22 28.99
C THR A 325 32.17 -5.46 29.38
N VAL A 326 32.83 -6.60 29.30
CA VAL A 326 32.41 -7.91 29.78
C VAL A 326 32.67 -7.95 31.28
N ASP A 327 31.71 -8.43 32.08
CA ASP A 327 32.02 -9.11 33.32
C ASP A 327 30.99 -10.21 33.60
N ALA A 328 31.54 -11.31 34.10
CA ALA A 328 30.89 -12.57 34.39
C ALA A 328 30.21 -12.57 35.77
N GLU A 329 29.41 -13.61 35.97
CA GLU A 329 28.73 -14.02 37.22
C GLU A 329 27.29 -13.53 37.40
N GLY A 330 26.39 -14.51 37.39
CA GLY A 330 24.95 -14.32 37.26
C GLY A 330 24.22 -14.06 38.58
N SER A 331 23.32 -13.08 38.53
CA SER A 331 21.94 -13.16 39.04
C SER A 331 21.19 -11.85 38.72
N PRO A 332 19.85 -11.88 38.58
CA PRO A 332 19.08 -10.75 38.04
C PRO A 332 18.88 -9.67 39.11
N VAL A 333 19.14 -8.41 38.75
CA VAL A 333 18.84 -7.25 39.61
C VAL A 333 17.60 -6.54 39.06
N ASP A 334 16.59 -6.41 39.91
CA ASP A 334 15.36 -5.65 39.73
C ASP A 334 15.65 -4.20 39.32
N ILE A 335 15.15 -3.78 38.15
CA ILE A 335 15.12 -2.37 37.76
C ILE A 335 13.81 -1.78 38.28
N THR A 336 13.91 -1.07 39.40
CA THR A 336 12.85 -0.19 39.91
C THR A 336 12.77 1.07 39.04
N VAL A 337 11.66 1.27 38.35
CA VAL A 337 11.37 2.52 37.63
C VAL A 337 10.78 3.52 38.62
N GLN A 338 11.52 4.58 38.95
CA GLN A 338 10.95 5.75 39.60
C GLN A 338 10.38 6.70 38.53
N GLU A 339 9.06 6.80 38.50
CA GLU A 339 8.30 7.77 37.72
C GLU A 339 8.37 9.12 38.45
N THR A 340 9.06 10.11 37.87
CA THR A 340 9.01 11.49 38.37
C THR A 340 8.05 12.31 37.52
N VAL A 341 6.97 12.73 38.17
CA VAL A 341 5.92 13.59 37.62
C VAL A 341 6.42 15.03 37.64
N GLY A 342 6.67 15.60 36.45
CA GLY A 342 6.95 17.03 36.28
C GLY A 342 5.65 17.83 36.16
N ALA A 343 5.32 18.59 37.22
CA ALA A 343 4.26 19.61 37.20
C ALA A 343 4.65 20.77 36.28
N GLY A 344 3.65 21.31 35.57
CA GLY A 344 3.84 22.27 34.49
C GLY A 344 4.19 23.70 34.90
N ASN A 345 4.43 24.50 33.87
CA ASN A 345 4.21 25.94 33.91
C ASN A 345 3.93 26.45 32.48
N SER A 346 2.77 27.08 32.32
CA SER A 346 2.45 27.97 31.20
C SER A 346 3.27 29.26 31.28
N PRO A 347 3.42 29.96 30.15
CA PRO A 347 3.25 31.42 30.20
C PRO A 347 2.33 31.96 29.11
N GLU A 348 1.79 33.15 29.42
CA GLU A 348 1.00 34.08 28.60
C GLU A 348 1.63 34.46 27.26
#